data_AF-W4GQR4-F1
#
_entry.id   AF-W4GQR4-F1
#
_cell.length_a   1.000
_cell.length_b   1.000
_cell.length_c   1.000
_cell.angle_alpha   90.00
_cell.angle_beta   90.00
_cell.angle_gamma   90.00
#
_symmetry.space_group_name_H-M   'P 1'
#
loop_
_entity.id
_entity.type
_entity.pdbx_description
1 polymer ?
#
loop_
_entity_poly.entity_id
_entity_poly.type
_entity_poly.pdbx_seq_one_letter_code
_entity_poly.pdbx_strand_id
1 'polypeptide(L)'
;MRIEEKQSVQSLKQQLEQTQVEIDSLKHELGQVKGEAKRLSAELKLDKASTKHSTSQANQRKQADDDGKQRTKQLEEDHQVEMFKWENKCHEITANHKQLTKLLAKSQESERALTVKLADAAQHVAALEANVAALSRELQAAARAKLAEDDTLKTRAENEALRCKIVALNQSIDDIQAKERDTRNTLAIKTMQFTQEKDALLRELCHVRDEWAASRATSQVELDKLTVVFARDERIKADLESQVTDLADKCIALDETASGARKQVEFQAKVIEDKQLALDQTKALVAQHERDVQRLMREAAAMEVDNATLREKLTMVSDVWSACTSQNPTVHALQQGRQGQNEALAIVLDEKERLKAELGKTKEDVARLLAQVARTAPSGDVVGLQTQLASMLNKKNELLLMMDQMKAELMTLTTSHTMLRIAHDTLLQRCAALEEVAMDPSVIIMLKQAQLDLKDAVDKLVEAETSSETAFTCLKCMSIFVRPVTLTGCGHTYCESCLHSSRGNGVGHTCKECGEWSSTDGLFANNALADLASRFVFRQQTLSCLTGVCQSIDDAFATPLVA
;
A
#
# COMPACT_ATOMS: atom_id res chain seq x y z
N MET A 1 55.32 -56.89 -74.22
CA MET A 1 54.58 -57.89 -75.03
C MET A 1 54.08 -57.35 -76.37
N ARG A 2 52.99 -56.56 -76.48
CA ARG A 2 52.47 -56.12 -77.82
C ARG A 2 53.39 -55.21 -78.65
N ILE A 3 54.33 -54.50 -78.02
CA ILE A 3 55.26 -53.58 -78.73
C ILE A 3 56.39 -54.36 -79.40
N GLU A 4 56.95 -55.36 -78.70
CA GLU A 4 58.05 -56.20 -79.19
C GLU A 4 57.64 -57.02 -80.42
N GLU A 5 56.41 -57.58 -80.42
CA GLU A 5 55.87 -58.30 -81.58
C GLU A 5 55.71 -57.38 -82.80
N LYS A 6 55.19 -56.16 -82.63
CA LYS A 6 55.09 -55.17 -83.72
C LYS A 6 56.45 -54.76 -84.26
N GLN A 7 57.44 -54.52 -83.38
CA GLN A 7 58.82 -54.22 -83.78
C GLN A 7 59.45 -55.40 -84.54
N SER A 8 59.19 -56.63 -84.13
CA SER A 8 59.68 -57.84 -84.80
C SER A 8 59.08 -58.00 -86.21
N VAL A 9 57.77 -57.81 -86.37
CA VAL A 9 57.10 -57.83 -87.70
C VAL A 9 57.61 -56.70 -88.60
N GLN A 10 57.84 -55.51 -88.06
CA GLN A 10 58.35 -54.37 -88.83
C GLN A 10 59.80 -54.58 -89.29
N SER A 11 60.65 -55.15 -88.43
CA SER A 11 62.02 -55.57 -88.76
C SER A 11 62.06 -56.62 -89.88
N LEU A 12 61.25 -57.67 -89.77
CA LEU A 12 61.13 -58.72 -90.80
C LEU A 12 60.66 -58.15 -92.16
N LYS A 13 59.75 -57.17 -92.15
CA LYS A 13 59.29 -56.51 -93.38
C LYS A 13 60.41 -55.71 -94.04
N GLN A 14 61.21 -54.98 -93.25
CA GLN A 14 62.34 -54.19 -93.76
C GLN A 14 63.45 -55.09 -94.33
N GLN A 15 63.72 -56.24 -93.70
CA GLN A 15 64.65 -57.25 -94.24
C GLN A 15 64.16 -57.86 -95.57
N LEU A 16 62.85 -58.02 -95.75
CA LEU A 16 62.26 -58.50 -97.00
C LEU A 16 62.40 -57.48 -98.14
N GLU A 17 62.22 -56.19 -97.86
CA GLU A 17 62.44 -55.11 -98.84
C GLU A 17 63.93 -54.98 -99.21
N GLN A 18 64.83 -55.06 -98.23
CA GLN A 18 66.28 -55.06 -98.45
C GLN A 18 66.73 -56.19 -99.39
N THR A 19 66.30 -57.42 -99.11
CA THR A 19 66.65 -58.60 -99.93
C THR A 19 66.02 -58.58 -101.32
N GLN A 20 64.84 -57.96 -101.49
CA GLN A 20 64.24 -57.75 -102.82
C GLN A 20 65.10 -56.78 -103.67
N VAL A 21 65.60 -55.70 -103.07
CA VAL A 21 66.51 -54.74 -103.76
C VAL A 21 67.82 -55.42 -104.18
N GLU A 22 68.41 -56.24 -103.31
CA GLU A 22 69.61 -57.03 -103.63
C GLU A 22 69.37 -58.01 -104.79
N ILE A 23 68.23 -58.71 -104.80
CA ILE A 23 67.83 -59.61 -105.89
C ILE A 23 67.70 -58.84 -107.22
N ASP A 24 67.12 -57.64 -107.22
CA ASP A 24 66.93 -56.86 -108.44
C ASP A 24 68.24 -56.21 -108.93
N SER A 25 69.18 -55.88 -108.04
CA SER A 25 70.57 -55.50 -108.40
C SER A 25 71.29 -56.67 -109.08
N LEU A 26 71.26 -57.86 -108.49
CA LEU A 26 71.90 -59.06 -109.05
C LEU A 26 71.29 -59.47 -110.41
N LYS A 27 69.97 -59.26 -110.62
CA LYS A 27 69.35 -59.43 -111.95
C LYS A 27 69.88 -58.43 -112.96
N HIS A 28 70.15 -57.18 -112.56
CA HIS A 28 70.70 -56.16 -113.44
C HIS A 28 72.14 -56.50 -113.84
N GLU A 29 72.99 -56.88 -112.88
CA GLU A 29 74.37 -57.35 -113.11
C GLU A 29 74.40 -58.58 -114.03
N LEU A 30 73.56 -59.60 -113.77
CA LEU A 30 73.41 -60.76 -114.65
C LEU A 30 72.95 -60.38 -116.06
N GLY A 31 72.15 -59.31 -116.18
CA GLY A 31 71.77 -58.71 -117.46
C GLY A 31 72.95 -58.08 -118.21
N GLN A 32 73.80 -57.33 -117.50
CA GLN A 32 75.03 -56.74 -118.05
C GLN A 32 76.01 -57.82 -118.53
N VAL A 33 76.30 -58.83 -117.71
CA VAL A 33 77.18 -59.95 -118.06
C VAL A 33 76.65 -60.72 -119.29
N LYS A 34 75.34 -60.93 -119.40
CA LYS A 34 74.72 -61.53 -120.61
C LYS A 34 74.81 -60.62 -121.84
N GLY A 35 74.87 -59.30 -121.66
CA GLY A 35 75.13 -58.32 -122.71
C GLY A 35 76.58 -58.37 -123.20
N GLU A 36 77.55 -58.38 -122.28
CA GLU A 36 78.97 -58.48 -122.59
C GLU A 36 79.34 -59.80 -123.26
N ALA A 37 78.80 -60.93 -122.77
CA ALA A 37 78.97 -62.24 -123.41
C ALA A 37 78.44 -62.27 -124.85
N LYS A 38 77.30 -61.61 -125.13
CA LYS A 38 76.78 -61.45 -126.50
C LYS A 38 77.69 -60.57 -127.37
N ARG A 39 78.24 -59.49 -126.81
CA ARG A 39 79.15 -58.58 -127.51
C ARG A 39 80.47 -59.25 -127.89
N LEU A 40 81.10 -59.95 -126.95
CA LEU A 40 82.31 -60.75 -127.19
C LEU A 40 82.05 -61.87 -128.22
N SER A 41 80.87 -62.52 -128.18
CA SER A 41 80.48 -63.51 -129.21
C SER A 41 80.25 -62.91 -130.60
N ALA A 42 79.95 -61.61 -130.71
CA ALA A 42 79.81 -60.90 -131.97
C ALA A 42 81.18 -60.44 -132.53
N GLU A 43 82.05 -59.91 -131.67
CA GLU A 43 83.42 -59.51 -132.03
C GLU A 43 84.23 -60.73 -132.54
N LEU A 44 84.09 -61.91 -131.91
CA LEU A 44 84.70 -63.17 -132.37
C LEU A 44 84.14 -63.75 -133.70
N LYS A 45 83.05 -63.19 -134.23
CA LYS A 45 82.42 -63.65 -135.49
C LYS A 45 82.66 -62.72 -136.68
N LEU A 46 83.18 -61.51 -136.46
CA LEU A 46 83.46 -60.54 -137.54
C LEU A 46 84.85 -60.71 -138.16
N ASP A 47 85.79 -61.38 -137.49
CA ASP A 47 87.20 -61.44 -137.91
C ASP A 47 87.54 -62.63 -138.86
N LYS A 48 86.53 -63.19 -139.55
CA LYS A 48 86.69 -64.41 -140.40
C LYS A 48 86.23 -64.29 -141.87
N ALA A 49 85.88 -63.10 -142.34
CA ALA A 49 85.75 -62.77 -143.77
C ALA A 49 85.84 -61.24 -143.93
N SER A 50 86.65 -60.64 -144.81
CA SER A 50 87.40 -61.17 -145.96
C SER A 50 88.47 -60.15 -146.39
N THR A 51 89.66 -60.58 -146.79
CA THR A 51 90.28 -60.20 -148.08
C THR A 51 91.56 -61.01 -148.36
N LYS A 52 91.84 -61.27 -149.66
CA LYS A 52 93.03 -61.97 -150.16
C LYS A 52 93.69 -61.16 -151.28
N HIS A 53 94.98 -61.45 -151.50
CA HIS A 53 95.88 -61.01 -152.57
C HIS A 53 96.41 -59.56 -152.47
N SER A 54 97.70 -59.29 -152.74
CA SER A 54 98.61 -60.03 -153.66
C SER A 54 100.04 -60.31 -153.16
N THR A 55 100.61 -61.40 -153.70
CA THR A 55 102.04 -61.66 -154.04
C THR A 55 103.18 -61.50 -153.01
N SER A 56 103.61 -62.66 -152.49
CA SER A 56 105.00 -63.18 -152.51
C SER A 56 106.18 -62.32 -152.01
N GLN A 57 106.76 -62.70 -150.86
CA GLN A 57 108.03 -63.48 -150.82
C GLN A 57 108.34 -64.07 -149.42
N ALA A 58 108.89 -65.29 -149.44
CA ALA A 58 109.75 -66.01 -148.50
C ALA A 58 109.85 -65.67 -146.97
N ASN A 59 109.71 -66.74 -146.15
CA ASN A 59 110.55 -67.09 -144.97
C ASN A 59 110.53 -66.17 -143.71
N GLN A 60 110.08 -66.59 -142.51
CA GLN A 60 110.57 -67.76 -141.74
C GLN A 60 109.73 -68.05 -140.46
N ARG A 61 109.68 -69.34 -140.04
CA ARG A 61 109.62 -69.92 -138.65
C ARG A 61 108.50 -69.44 -137.67
N LYS A 62 107.52 -70.28 -137.30
CA LYS A 62 107.52 -71.43 -136.34
C LYS A 62 107.66 -71.07 -134.84
N GLN A 63 106.55 -71.18 -134.07
CA GLN A 63 106.34 -72.00 -132.85
C GLN A 63 105.15 -71.51 -131.99
N ALA A 64 104.66 -72.36 -131.07
CA ALA A 64 103.55 -72.17 -130.10
C ALA A 64 102.11 -72.30 -130.64
N ASP A 65 101.64 -73.55 -130.77
CA ASP A 65 100.25 -73.94 -131.03
C ASP A 65 99.95 -75.19 -130.17
N ASP A 66 99.34 -75.02 -128.98
CA ASP A 66 98.65 -76.11 -128.22
C ASP A 66 97.84 -75.61 -126.99
N ASP A 67 98.26 -74.55 -126.29
CA ASP A 67 97.64 -74.11 -125.00
C ASP A 67 96.18 -73.58 -125.09
N GLY A 68 95.65 -73.36 -126.29
CA GLY A 68 94.35 -72.68 -126.50
C GLY A 68 93.11 -73.55 -126.28
N LYS A 69 93.21 -74.88 -126.38
CA LYS A 69 92.04 -75.79 -126.41
C LYS A 69 91.63 -76.38 -125.05
N GLN A 70 92.52 -76.34 -124.06
CA GLN A 70 92.25 -76.93 -122.74
C GLN A 70 91.57 -75.94 -121.78
N ARG A 71 91.73 -74.63 -122.02
CA ARG A 71 91.25 -73.55 -121.15
C ARG A 71 89.76 -73.23 -121.30
N THR A 72 89.18 -73.44 -122.49
CA THR A 72 87.76 -73.20 -122.78
C THR A 72 86.84 -74.25 -122.18
N LYS A 73 87.25 -75.52 -122.15
CA LYS A 73 86.42 -76.61 -121.59
C LYS A 73 86.28 -76.51 -120.06
N GLN A 74 87.34 -76.11 -119.37
CA GLN A 74 87.33 -75.84 -117.93
C GLN A 74 86.31 -74.73 -117.56
N LEU A 75 86.27 -73.66 -118.37
CA LEU A 75 85.39 -72.50 -118.17
C LEU A 75 83.90 -72.81 -118.39
N GLU A 76 83.55 -73.79 -119.22
CA GLU A 76 82.14 -74.21 -119.41
C GLU A 76 81.65 -75.06 -118.22
N GLU A 77 82.48 -75.96 -117.70
CA GLU A 77 82.17 -76.79 -116.53
C GLU A 77 82.02 -75.94 -115.26
N ASP A 78 82.92 -74.97 -115.02
CA ASP A 78 82.84 -74.04 -113.88
C ASP A 78 81.59 -73.14 -113.91
N HIS A 79 81.19 -72.64 -115.09
CA HIS A 79 79.94 -71.86 -115.24
C HIS A 79 78.69 -72.68 -114.96
N GLN A 80 78.68 -73.96 -115.33
CA GLN A 80 77.53 -74.84 -115.12
C GLN A 80 77.34 -75.17 -113.63
N VAL A 81 78.45 -75.34 -112.89
CA VAL A 81 78.46 -75.52 -111.44
C VAL A 81 77.99 -74.24 -110.72
N GLU A 82 78.45 -73.06 -111.13
CA GLU A 82 77.94 -71.79 -110.57
C GLU A 82 76.44 -71.61 -110.84
N MET A 83 75.97 -71.85 -112.06
CA MET A 83 74.53 -71.77 -112.37
C MET A 83 73.70 -72.70 -111.47
N PHE A 84 74.14 -73.94 -111.26
CA PHE A 84 73.43 -74.88 -110.39
C PHE A 84 73.39 -74.42 -108.92
N LYS A 85 74.48 -73.83 -108.39
CA LYS A 85 74.48 -73.20 -107.06
C LYS A 85 73.45 -72.06 -106.97
N TRP A 86 73.41 -71.18 -107.97
CA TRP A 86 72.48 -70.05 -108.00
C TRP A 86 71.03 -70.48 -108.15
N GLU A 87 70.75 -71.51 -108.95
CA GLU A 87 69.42 -72.12 -109.04
C GLU A 87 69.00 -72.75 -107.71
N ASN A 88 69.87 -73.50 -107.05
CA ASN A 88 69.57 -74.13 -105.76
C ASN A 88 69.32 -73.06 -104.67
N LYS A 89 70.12 -71.98 -104.66
CA LYS A 89 69.93 -70.83 -103.76
C LYS A 89 68.63 -70.08 -104.05
N CYS A 90 68.21 -69.96 -105.31
CA CYS A 90 66.90 -69.39 -105.67
C CYS A 90 65.73 -70.28 -105.20
N HIS A 91 65.87 -71.61 -105.26
CA HIS A 91 64.87 -72.54 -104.72
C HIS A 91 64.77 -72.43 -103.20
N GLU A 92 65.90 -72.34 -102.49
CA GLU A 92 65.96 -72.16 -101.03
C GLU A 92 65.31 -70.84 -100.60
N ILE A 93 65.65 -69.71 -101.25
CA ILE A 93 65.02 -68.40 -101.02
C ILE A 93 63.51 -68.48 -101.30
N THR A 94 63.07 -69.16 -102.36
CA THR A 94 61.65 -69.32 -102.70
C THR A 94 60.89 -70.17 -101.67
N ALA A 95 61.52 -71.23 -101.14
CA ALA A 95 60.97 -72.06 -100.08
C ALA A 95 60.83 -71.26 -98.76
N ASN A 96 61.88 -70.53 -98.38
CA ASN A 96 61.89 -69.66 -97.21
C ASN A 96 60.85 -68.54 -97.33
N HIS A 97 60.71 -67.91 -98.50
CA HIS A 97 59.66 -66.92 -98.76
C HIS A 97 58.26 -67.52 -98.57
N LYS A 98 57.97 -68.70 -99.15
CA LYS A 98 56.69 -69.40 -98.93
C LYS A 98 56.42 -69.75 -97.46
N GLN A 99 57.45 -70.12 -96.70
CA GLN A 99 57.33 -70.40 -95.27
C GLN A 99 57.04 -69.12 -94.47
N LEU A 100 57.75 -68.03 -94.74
CA LEU A 100 57.50 -66.71 -94.14
C LEU A 100 56.10 -66.18 -94.47
N THR A 101 55.62 -66.33 -95.71
CA THR A 101 54.24 -65.96 -96.10
C THR A 101 53.20 -66.73 -95.29
N LYS A 102 53.39 -68.03 -95.07
CA LYS A 102 52.49 -68.85 -94.22
C LYS A 102 52.51 -68.41 -92.76
N LEU A 103 53.68 -68.10 -92.21
CA LEU A 103 53.82 -67.61 -90.83
C LEU A 103 53.18 -66.22 -90.66
N LEU A 104 53.36 -65.32 -91.63
CA LEU A 104 52.73 -64.00 -91.64
C LEU A 104 51.20 -64.10 -91.71
N ALA A 105 50.66 -64.97 -92.57
CA ALA A 105 49.21 -65.19 -92.66
C ALA A 105 48.63 -65.72 -91.33
N LYS A 106 49.29 -66.70 -90.71
CA LYS A 106 48.88 -67.24 -89.39
C LYS A 106 48.98 -66.20 -88.27
N SER A 107 50.00 -65.34 -88.32
CA SER A 107 50.15 -64.22 -87.38
C SER A 107 49.01 -63.20 -87.54
N GLN A 108 48.71 -62.78 -88.77
CA GLN A 108 47.59 -61.86 -89.06
C GLN A 108 46.22 -62.43 -88.66
N GLU A 109 46.01 -63.74 -88.83
CA GLU A 109 44.79 -64.41 -88.36
C GLU A 109 44.69 -64.41 -86.83
N SER A 110 45.81 -64.66 -86.12
CA SER A 110 45.85 -64.55 -84.66
C SER A 110 45.65 -63.11 -84.15
N GLU A 111 46.18 -62.11 -84.85
CA GLU A 111 45.98 -60.69 -84.53
C GLU A 111 44.50 -60.30 -84.67
N ARG A 112 43.83 -60.72 -85.74
CA ARG A 112 42.39 -60.51 -85.93
C ARG A 112 41.57 -61.17 -84.82
N ALA A 113 41.87 -62.43 -84.48
CA ALA A 113 41.17 -63.16 -83.41
C ALA A 113 41.36 -62.49 -82.02
N LEU A 114 42.57 -61.98 -81.73
CA LEU A 114 42.84 -61.22 -80.51
C LEU A 114 42.15 -59.85 -80.51
N THR A 115 42.00 -59.21 -81.68
CA THR A 115 41.33 -57.92 -81.83
C THR A 115 39.82 -58.04 -81.57
N VAL A 116 39.17 -59.09 -82.08
CA VAL A 116 37.77 -59.39 -81.78
C VAL A 116 37.57 -59.62 -80.28
N LYS A 117 38.37 -60.52 -79.66
CA LYS A 117 38.29 -60.78 -78.22
C LYS A 117 38.54 -59.53 -77.36
N LEU A 118 39.37 -58.59 -77.83
CA LEU A 118 39.60 -57.32 -77.15
C LEU A 118 38.39 -56.38 -77.26
N ALA A 119 37.70 -56.36 -78.40
CA ALA A 119 36.46 -55.62 -78.58
C ALA A 119 35.33 -56.19 -77.71
N ASP A 120 35.16 -57.51 -77.68
CA ASP A 120 34.20 -58.19 -76.80
C ASP A 120 34.48 -57.88 -75.31
N ALA A 121 35.74 -57.95 -74.90
CA ALA A 121 36.15 -57.60 -73.54
C ALA A 121 35.90 -56.12 -73.21
N ALA A 122 36.16 -55.20 -74.14
CA ALA A 122 35.87 -53.77 -73.96
C ALA A 122 34.36 -53.50 -73.84
N GLN A 123 33.53 -54.20 -74.62
CA GLN A 123 32.07 -54.12 -74.51
C GLN A 123 31.56 -54.68 -73.18
N HIS A 124 32.14 -55.78 -72.68
CA HIS A 124 31.85 -56.31 -71.35
C HIS A 124 32.26 -55.35 -70.23
N VAL A 125 33.42 -54.69 -70.32
CA VAL A 125 33.85 -53.67 -69.35
C VAL A 125 32.90 -52.49 -69.36
N ALA A 126 32.53 -51.94 -70.53
CA ALA A 126 31.58 -50.85 -70.63
C ALA A 126 30.18 -51.21 -70.05
N ALA A 127 29.73 -52.45 -70.22
CA ALA A 127 28.50 -52.94 -69.61
C ALA A 127 28.59 -53.05 -68.07
N LEU A 128 29.74 -53.49 -67.54
CA LEU A 128 29.99 -53.51 -66.09
C LEU A 128 30.08 -52.10 -65.51
N GLU A 129 30.76 -51.17 -66.18
CA GLU A 129 30.82 -49.75 -65.79
C GLU A 129 29.43 -49.11 -65.76
N ALA A 130 28.59 -49.37 -66.77
CA ALA A 130 27.21 -48.92 -66.80
C ALA A 130 26.37 -49.49 -65.63
N ASN A 131 26.55 -50.77 -65.29
CA ASN A 131 25.89 -51.41 -64.15
C ASN A 131 26.36 -50.83 -62.80
N VAL A 132 27.68 -50.60 -62.63
CA VAL A 132 28.23 -49.94 -61.43
C VAL A 132 27.70 -48.51 -61.30
N ALA A 133 27.60 -47.77 -62.40
CA ALA A 133 27.02 -46.43 -62.44
C ALA A 133 25.50 -46.42 -62.18
N ALA A 134 24.77 -47.50 -62.49
CA ALA A 134 23.37 -47.67 -62.12
C ALA A 134 23.20 -47.95 -60.62
N LEU A 135 23.89 -48.97 -60.10
CA LEU A 135 23.85 -49.34 -58.67
C LEU A 135 24.33 -48.19 -57.77
N SER A 136 25.32 -47.40 -58.21
CA SER A 136 25.78 -46.21 -57.47
C SER A 136 24.70 -45.13 -57.38
N ARG A 137 23.88 -44.94 -58.42
CA ARG A 137 22.75 -44.00 -58.40
C ARG A 137 21.60 -44.50 -57.54
N GLU A 138 21.31 -45.80 -57.58
CA GLU A 138 20.30 -46.43 -56.71
C GLU A 138 20.68 -46.33 -55.23
N LEU A 139 21.95 -46.60 -54.89
CA LEU A 139 22.46 -46.44 -53.53
C LEU A 139 22.39 -44.98 -53.05
N GLN A 140 22.74 -44.00 -53.90
CA GLN A 140 22.59 -42.59 -53.59
C GLN A 140 21.12 -42.17 -53.40
N ALA A 141 20.20 -42.70 -54.20
CA ALA A 141 18.76 -42.46 -54.06
C ALA A 141 18.22 -43.04 -52.75
N ALA A 142 18.59 -44.28 -52.41
CA ALA A 142 18.21 -44.94 -51.16
C ALA A 142 18.77 -44.21 -49.93
N ALA A 143 20.03 -43.75 -49.98
CA ALA A 143 20.63 -42.95 -48.90
C ALA A 143 19.91 -41.62 -48.68
N ARG A 144 19.52 -40.91 -49.77
CA ARG A 144 18.72 -39.68 -49.68
C ARG A 144 17.31 -39.93 -49.14
N ALA A 145 16.65 -41.00 -49.57
CA ALA A 145 15.33 -41.38 -49.08
C ALA A 145 15.35 -41.67 -47.57
N LYS A 146 16.37 -42.40 -47.10
CA LYS A 146 16.54 -42.68 -45.67
C LYS A 146 16.81 -41.42 -44.83
N LEU A 147 17.67 -40.52 -45.30
CA LEU A 147 17.91 -39.24 -44.62
C LEU A 147 16.61 -38.41 -44.49
N ALA A 148 15.78 -38.37 -45.55
CA ALA A 148 14.49 -37.71 -45.50
C ALA A 148 13.51 -38.39 -44.53
N GLU A 149 13.51 -39.73 -44.46
CA GLU A 149 12.71 -40.47 -43.48
C GLU A 149 13.15 -40.15 -42.04
N ASP A 150 14.45 -40.20 -41.75
CA ASP A 150 15.02 -39.86 -40.44
C ASP A 150 14.67 -38.42 -40.02
N ASP A 151 14.74 -37.44 -40.94
CA ASP A 151 14.31 -36.05 -40.70
C ASP A 151 12.79 -35.93 -40.43
N THR A 152 11.94 -36.69 -41.14
CA THR A 152 10.49 -36.70 -40.86
C THR A 152 10.16 -37.36 -39.52
N LEU A 153 10.91 -38.37 -39.09
CA LEU A 153 10.75 -38.98 -37.76
C LEU A 153 11.18 -38.02 -36.66
N LYS A 154 12.31 -37.33 -36.84
CA LYS A 154 12.80 -36.30 -35.90
C LYS A 154 11.80 -35.16 -35.73
N THR A 155 11.34 -34.56 -36.83
CA THR A 155 10.35 -33.48 -36.79
C THR A 155 9.01 -33.94 -36.21
N ARG A 156 8.61 -35.21 -36.41
CA ARG A 156 7.42 -35.79 -35.74
C ARG A 156 7.60 -35.89 -34.23
N ALA A 157 8.77 -36.35 -33.76
CA ALA A 157 9.07 -36.43 -32.33
C ALA A 157 9.14 -35.05 -31.66
N GLU A 158 9.72 -34.05 -32.34
CA GLU A 158 9.73 -32.65 -31.88
C GLU A 158 8.31 -32.07 -31.78
N ASN A 159 7.45 -32.31 -32.79
CA ASN A 159 6.05 -31.89 -32.76
C ASN A 159 5.25 -32.56 -31.63
N GLU A 160 5.49 -33.85 -31.33
CA GLU A 160 4.82 -34.53 -30.22
C GLU A 160 5.30 -34.01 -28.87
N ALA A 161 6.60 -33.75 -28.70
CA ALA A 161 7.13 -33.11 -27.50
C ALA A 161 6.54 -31.70 -27.27
N LEU A 162 6.34 -30.91 -28.35
CA LEU A 162 5.66 -29.62 -28.28
C LEU A 162 4.18 -29.75 -27.89
N ARG A 163 3.46 -30.76 -28.42
CA ARG A 163 2.08 -31.06 -28.03
C ARG A 163 1.97 -31.40 -26.54
N CYS A 164 2.81 -32.29 -26.04
CA CYS A 164 2.89 -32.61 -24.61
C CYS A 164 3.17 -31.36 -23.75
N LYS A 165 4.06 -30.48 -24.21
CA LYS A 165 4.36 -29.21 -23.51
C LYS A 165 3.17 -28.25 -23.51
N ILE A 166 2.41 -28.15 -24.60
CA ILE A 166 1.19 -27.33 -24.67
C ILE A 166 0.13 -27.87 -23.70
N VAL A 167 -0.07 -29.20 -23.64
CA VAL A 167 -1.02 -29.81 -22.69
C VAL A 167 -0.62 -29.52 -21.23
N ALA A 168 0.66 -29.66 -20.90
CA ALA A 168 1.17 -29.34 -19.56
C ALA A 168 1.02 -27.85 -19.19
N LEU A 169 1.24 -26.94 -20.15
CA LEU A 169 1.03 -25.50 -19.95
C LEU A 169 -0.44 -25.15 -19.75
N ASN A 170 -1.35 -25.77 -20.53
CA ASN A 170 -2.79 -25.57 -20.36
C ASN A 170 -3.28 -26.05 -18.99
N GLN A 171 -2.84 -27.23 -18.54
CA GLN A 171 -3.15 -27.71 -17.18
C GLN A 171 -2.64 -26.74 -16.10
N SER A 172 -1.42 -26.19 -16.26
CA SER A 172 -0.90 -25.18 -15.35
C SER A 172 -1.72 -23.88 -15.36
N ILE A 173 -2.28 -23.47 -16.50
CA ILE A 173 -3.18 -22.31 -16.60
C ILE A 173 -4.50 -22.61 -15.87
N ASP A 174 -5.09 -23.78 -16.05
CA ASP A 174 -6.33 -24.18 -15.39
C ASP A 174 -6.16 -24.24 -13.86
N ASP A 175 -5.03 -24.77 -13.38
CA ASP A 175 -4.65 -24.80 -11.95
C ASP A 175 -4.46 -23.38 -11.37
N ILE A 176 -3.88 -22.46 -12.14
CA ILE A 176 -3.73 -21.05 -11.75
C ILE A 176 -5.09 -20.37 -11.68
N GLN A 177 -5.95 -20.55 -12.69
CA GLN A 177 -7.31 -19.98 -12.67
C GLN A 177 -8.17 -20.56 -11.54
N ALA A 178 -7.98 -21.83 -11.16
CA ALA A 178 -8.66 -22.40 -9.99
C ALA A 178 -8.25 -21.67 -8.70
N LYS A 179 -6.95 -21.51 -8.46
CA LYS A 179 -6.42 -20.73 -7.32
C LYS A 179 -6.87 -19.26 -7.34
N GLU A 180 -6.96 -18.66 -8.51
CA GLU A 180 -7.45 -17.29 -8.71
C GLU A 180 -8.95 -17.15 -8.38
N ARG A 181 -9.77 -18.16 -8.71
CA ARG A 181 -11.18 -18.22 -8.31
C ARG A 181 -11.32 -18.39 -6.79
N ASP A 182 -10.53 -19.27 -6.17
CA ASP A 182 -10.58 -19.51 -4.72
C ASP A 182 -10.12 -18.30 -3.89
N THR A 183 -9.04 -17.63 -4.32
CA THR A 183 -8.58 -16.38 -3.68
C THR A 183 -9.56 -15.24 -3.86
N ARG A 184 -10.16 -15.07 -5.06
CA ARG A 184 -11.25 -14.10 -5.30
C ARG A 184 -12.47 -14.38 -4.42
N ASN A 185 -12.90 -15.63 -4.29
CA ASN A 185 -14.02 -16.01 -3.42
C ASN A 185 -13.71 -15.72 -1.94
N THR A 186 -12.49 -16.04 -1.49
CA THR A 186 -12.01 -15.74 -0.14
C THR A 186 -12.00 -14.22 0.13
N LEU A 187 -11.54 -13.43 -0.84
CA LEU A 187 -11.54 -11.97 -0.75
C LEU A 187 -12.97 -11.42 -0.66
N ALA A 188 -13.89 -11.90 -1.51
CA ALA A 188 -15.30 -11.48 -1.49
C ALA A 188 -15.98 -11.76 -0.14
N ILE A 189 -15.72 -12.93 0.46
CA ILE A 189 -16.22 -13.28 1.80
C ILE A 189 -15.66 -12.31 2.86
N LYS A 190 -14.35 -12.03 2.84
CA LYS A 190 -13.73 -11.08 3.78
C LYS A 190 -14.24 -9.64 3.60
N THR A 191 -14.42 -9.18 2.36
CA THR A 191 -15.02 -7.86 2.07
C THR A 191 -16.46 -7.77 2.61
N MET A 192 -17.25 -8.84 2.49
CA MET A 192 -18.59 -8.89 3.08
C MET A 192 -18.53 -8.84 4.62
N GLN A 193 -17.63 -9.61 5.25
CA GLN A 193 -17.42 -9.60 6.71
C GLN A 193 -17.03 -8.20 7.21
N PHE A 194 -15.99 -7.57 6.63
CA PHE A 194 -15.59 -6.22 7.01
C PHE A 194 -16.69 -5.17 6.77
N THR A 195 -17.55 -5.36 5.76
CA THR A 195 -18.70 -4.48 5.54
C THR A 195 -19.72 -4.63 6.68
N GLN A 196 -20.03 -5.86 7.09
CA GLN A 196 -20.94 -6.17 8.20
C GLN A 196 -20.39 -5.66 9.55
N GLU A 197 -19.10 -5.83 9.81
CA GLU A 197 -18.41 -5.30 11.01
C GLU A 197 -18.45 -3.76 11.04
N LYS A 198 -18.12 -3.10 9.93
CA LYS A 198 -18.22 -1.64 9.79
C LYS A 198 -19.66 -1.15 10.01
N ASP A 199 -20.66 -1.83 9.47
CA ASP A 199 -22.08 -1.49 9.67
C ASP A 199 -22.59 -1.83 11.09
N ALA A 200 -21.93 -2.72 11.83
CA ALA A 200 -22.18 -2.93 13.27
C ALA A 200 -21.57 -1.80 14.10
N LEU A 201 -20.29 -1.48 13.90
CA LEU A 201 -19.60 -0.38 14.58
C LEU A 201 -20.28 0.99 14.35
N LEU A 202 -20.78 1.25 13.13
CA LEU A 202 -21.54 2.47 12.85
C LEU A 202 -22.86 2.55 13.64
N ARG A 203 -23.52 1.42 13.91
CA ARG A 203 -24.73 1.36 14.76
C ARG A 203 -24.40 1.59 16.23
N GLU A 204 -23.32 0.99 16.73
CA GLU A 204 -22.82 1.22 18.10
C GLU A 204 -22.43 2.69 18.31
N LEU A 205 -21.70 3.29 17.36
CA LEU A 205 -21.34 4.72 17.40
C LEU A 205 -22.57 5.64 17.38
N CYS A 206 -23.61 5.30 16.61
CA CYS A 206 -24.88 6.04 16.67
C CYS A 206 -25.54 5.90 18.04
N HIS A 207 -25.60 4.69 18.60
CA HIS A 207 -26.21 4.45 19.91
C HIS A 207 -25.51 5.25 21.03
N VAL A 208 -24.18 5.17 21.11
CA VAL A 208 -23.36 5.91 22.10
C VAL A 208 -23.51 7.43 21.93
N ARG A 209 -23.58 7.93 20.70
CA ARG A 209 -23.84 9.36 20.43
C ARG A 209 -25.20 9.80 20.96
N ASP A 210 -26.23 8.97 20.75
CA ASP A 210 -27.60 9.29 21.12
C ASP A 210 -27.79 9.19 22.66
N GLU A 211 -27.15 8.21 23.33
CA GLU A 211 -27.05 8.13 24.80
C GLU A 211 -26.33 9.35 25.39
N TRP A 212 -25.20 9.76 24.80
CA TRP A 212 -24.46 10.94 25.24
C TRP A 212 -25.25 12.23 25.05
N ALA A 213 -26.04 12.34 23.97
CA ALA A 213 -26.95 13.46 23.76
C ALA A 213 -28.06 13.50 24.83
N ALA A 214 -28.64 12.35 25.20
CA ALA A 214 -29.63 12.25 26.27
C ALA A 214 -29.04 12.57 27.66
N SER A 215 -27.83 12.08 27.95
CA SER A 215 -27.10 12.37 29.19
C SER A 215 -26.77 13.87 29.32
N ARG A 216 -26.32 14.51 28.22
CA ARG A 216 -26.12 15.96 28.15
C ARG A 216 -27.43 16.73 28.38
N ALA A 217 -28.52 16.34 27.73
CA ALA A 217 -29.82 17.02 27.89
C ALA A 217 -30.29 16.95 29.35
N THR A 218 -30.14 15.80 30.00
CA THR A 218 -30.45 15.61 31.42
C THR A 218 -29.56 16.49 32.30
N SER A 219 -28.25 16.54 32.02
CA SER A 219 -27.29 17.39 32.75
C SER A 219 -27.61 18.87 32.61
N GLN A 220 -28.07 19.32 31.44
CA GLN A 220 -28.49 20.71 31.22
C GLN A 220 -29.72 21.06 32.07
N VAL A 221 -30.72 20.16 32.15
CA VAL A 221 -31.91 20.38 32.98
C VAL A 221 -31.55 20.51 34.47
N GLU A 222 -30.57 19.73 34.97
CA GLU A 222 -30.09 19.91 36.35
C GLU A 222 -29.31 21.22 36.55
N LEU A 223 -28.52 21.65 35.56
CA LEU A 223 -27.82 22.94 35.60
C LEU A 223 -28.80 24.14 35.60
N ASP A 224 -29.88 24.05 34.82
CA ASP A 224 -30.93 25.07 34.78
C ASP A 224 -31.66 25.14 36.13
N LYS A 225 -31.98 23.99 36.75
CA LYS A 225 -32.54 23.93 38.12
C LYS A 225 -31.62 24.57 39.15
N LEU A 226 -30.32 24.25 39.13
CA LEU A 226 -29.33 24.83 40.04
C LEU A 226 -29.24 26.35 39.85
N THR A 227 -29.30 26.84 38.61
CA THR A 227 -29.33 28.27 38.28
C THR A 227 -30.55 28.97 38.90
N VAL A 228 -31.73 28.33 38.85
CA VAL A 228 -32.94 28.85 39.52
C VAL A 228 -32.80 28.87 41.04
N VAL A 229 -32.14 27.87 41.64
CA VAL A 229 -31.84 27.85 43.09
C VAL A 229 -30.87 28.98 43.46
N PHE A 230 -29.75 29.15 42.77
CA PHE A 230 -28.82 30.26 43.03
C PHE A 230 -29.51 31.63 42.89
N ALA A 231 -30.35 31.82 41.86
CA ALA A 231 -31.12 33.05 41.69
C ALA A 231 -32.19 33.26 42.76
N ARG A 232 -32.65 32.20 43.46
CA ARG A 232 -33.51 32.32 44.64
C ARG A 232 -32.69 32.69 45.88
N ASP A 233 -31.56 32.03 46.09
CA ASP A 233 -30.74 32.19 47.29
C ASP A 233 -30.05 33.57 47.33
N GLU A 234 -29.60 34.11 46.20
CA GLU A 234 -29.11 35.50 46.11
C GLU A 234 -30.21 36.53 46.41
N ARG A 235 -31.49 36.26 46.08
CA ARG A 235 -32.61 37.13 46.49
C ARG A 235 -32.85 37.07 48.00
N ILE A 236 -32.87 35.86 48.58
CA ILE A 236 -33.00 35.67 50.03
C ILE A 236 -31.85 36.36 50.78
N LYS A 237 -30.62 36.25 50.25
CA LYS A 237 -29.44 36.94 50.78
C LYS A 237 -29.59 38.46 50.74
N ALA A 238 -30.01 39.03 49.60
CA ALA A 238 -30.26 40.46 49.49
C ALA A 238 -31.36 40.95 50.46
N ASP A 239 -32.45 40.19 50.62
CA ASP A 239 -33.52 40.48 51.58
C ASP A 239 -33.01 40.44 53.04
N LEU A 240 -32.10 39.51 53.37
CA LEU A 240 -31.48 39.40 54.68
C LEU A 240 -30.46 40.52 54.93
N GLU A 241 -29.64 40.87 53.94
CA GLU A 241 -28.71 42.00 54.01
C GLU A 241 -29.49 43.32 54.24
N SER A 242 -30.61 43.51 53.55
CA SER A 242 -31.52 44.64 53.77
C SER A 242 -32.13 44.64 55.17
N GLN A 243 -32.52 43.48 55.72
CA GLN A 243 -33.04 43.38 57.09
C GLN A 243 -31.96 43.68 58.15
N VAL A 244 -30.72 43.27 57.91
CA VAL A 244 -29.58 43.56 58.80
C VAL A 244 -29.28 45.05 58.84
N THR A 245 -29.30 45.75 57.69
CA THR A 245 -29.15 47.21 57.67
C THR A 245 -30.31 47.92 58.37
N ASP A 246 -31.55 47.50 58.11
CA ASP A 246 -32.76 48.02 58.77
C ASP A 246 -32.71 47.87 60.30
N LEU A 247 -32.14 46.77 60.79
CA LEU A 247 -31.97 46.50 62.22
C LEU A 247 -30.82 47.31 62.82
N ALA A 248 -29.71 47.49 62.07
CA ALA A 248 -28.60 48.34 62.49
C ALA A 248 -29.04 49.80 62.69
N ASP A 249 -29.80 50.35 61.74
CA ASP A 249 -30.34 51.72 61.82
C ASP A 249 -31.31 51.88 63.01
N LYS A 250 -32.15 50.87 63.29
CA LYS A 250 -33.03 50.85 64.47
C LYS A 250 -32.23 50.79 65.79
N CYS A 251 -31.14 50.02 65.83
CA CYS A 251 -30.25 49.99 67.00
C CYS A 251 -29.59 51.36 67.23
N ILE A 252 -29.10 52.02 66.18
CA ILE A 252 -28.51 53.37 66.26
C ILE A 252 -29.56 54.37 66.82
N ALA A 253 -30.77 54.38 66.28
CA ALA A 253 -31.84 55.26 66.76
C ALA A 253 -32.26 54.99 68.22
N LEU A 254 -32.24 53.72 68.65
CA LEU A 254 -32.48 53.35 70.05
C LEU A 254 -31.33 53.81 70.97
N ASP A 255 -30.08 53.71 70.54
CA ASP A 255 -28.92 54.18 71.30
C ASP A 255 -28.89 55.72 71.43
N GLU A 256 -29.26 56.44 70.38
CA GLU A 256 -29.47 57.89 70.41
C GLU A 256 -30.59 58.28 71.40
N THR A 257 -31.72 57.57 71.35
CA THR A 257 -32.85 57.77 72.27
C THR A 257 -32.44 57.48 73.73
N ALA A 258 -31.71 56.39 73.97
CA ALA A 258 -31.19 56.04 75.29
C ALA A 258 -30.11 57.03 75.77
N SER A 259 -29.31 57.59 74.86
CA SER A 259 -28.36 58.68 75.16
C SER A 259 -29.09 59.96 75.58
N GLY A 260 -30.16 60.34 74.89
CA GLY A 260 -31.05 61.44 75.28
C GLY A 260 -31.69 61.23 76.64
N ALA A 261 -32.23 60.03 76.90
CA ALA A 261 -32.81 59.68 78.20
C ALA A 261 -31.77 59.72 79.34
N ARG A 262 -30.56 59.22 79.13
CA ARG A 262 -29.44 59.29 80.10
C ARG A 262 -29.11 60.75 80.47
N LYS A 263 -28.93 61.62 79.47
CA LYS A 263 -28.69 63.07 79.69
C LYS A 263 -29.83 63.74 80.47
N GLN A 264 -31.08 63.36 80.21
CA GLN A 264 -32.23 63.89 80.93
C GLN A 264 -32.27 63.42 82.40
N VAL A 265 -31.89 62.18 82.68
CA VAL A 265 -31.76 61.65 84.05
C VAL A 265 -30.61 62.33 84.79
N GLU A 266 -29.45 62.50 84.16
CA GLU A 266 -28.31 63.25 84.71
C GLU A 266 -28.69 64.70 85.05
N PHE A 267 -29.42 65.38 84.15
CA PHE A 267 -29.93 66.72 84.41
C PHE A 267 -30.91 66.75 85.61
N GLN A 268 -31.84 65.80 85.69
CA GLN A 268 -32.76 65.70 86.84
C GLN A 268 -32.03 65.39 88.15
N ALA A 269 -31.03 64.51 88.14
CA ALA A 269 -30.19 64.21 89.30
C ALA A 269 -29.49 65.47 89.80
N LYS A 270 -28.86 66.25 88.90
CA LYS A 270 -28.25 67.54 89.26
C LYS A 270 -29.26 68.54 89.84
N VAL A 271 -30.45 68.66 89.25
CA VAL A 271 -31.52 69.51 89.79
C VAL A 271 -31.99 69.06 91.18
N ILE A 272 -31.93 67.76 91.49
CA ILE A 272 -32.21 67.22 92.82
C ILE A 272 -31.07 67.56 93.79
N GLU A 273 -29.81 67.42 93.39
CA GLU A 273 -28.63 67.82 94.19
C GLU A 273 -28.65 69.32 94.52
N ASP A 274 -28.89 70.19 93.53
CA ASP A 274 -28.98 71.64 93.72
C ASP A 274 -30.13 72.00 94.70
N LYS A 275 -31.28 71.32 94.59
CA LYS A 275 -32.41 71.48 95.53
C LYS A 275 -32.10 70.97 96.93
N GLN A 276 -31.39 69.85 97.05
CA GLN A 276 -30.98 69.29 98.33
C GLN A 276 -29.98 70.20 99.04
N LEU A 277 -29.01 70.76 98.30
CA LEU A 277 -28.06 71.75 98.79
C LEU A 277 -28.79 73.01 99.29
N ALA A 278 -29.74 73.54 98.51
CA ALA A 278 -30.56 74.68 98.93
C ALA A 278 -31.40 74.37 100.18
N LEU A 279 -31.99 73.16 100.26
CA LEU A 279 -32.73 72.71 101.44
C LEU A 279 -31.82 72.67 102.67
N ASP A 280 -30.61 72.12 102.57
CA ASP A 280 -29.69 72.02 103.70
C ASP A 280 -29.12 73.38 104.12
N GLN A 281 -28.93 74.32 103.18
CA GLN A 281 -28.67 75.73 103.50
C GLN A 281 -29.83 76.37 104.28
N THR A 282 -31.09 76.15 103.87
CA THR A 282 -32.24 76.68 104.62
C THR A 282 -32.38 76.07 106.02
N LYS A 283 -32.12 74.75 106.18
CA LYS A 283 -32.06 74.11 107.51
C LYS A 283 -30.96 74.73 108.39
N ALA A 284 -29.79 75.00 107.84
CA ALA A 284 -28.69 75.63 108.58
C ALA A 284 -29.05 77.05 109.04
N LEU A 285 -29.74 77.84 108.19
CA LEU A 285 -30.28 79.15 108.54
C LEU A 285 -31.36 79.07 109.62
N VAL A 286 -32.31 78.11 109.53
CA VAL A 286 -33.32 77.89 110.57
C VAL A 286 -32.66 77.54 111.91
N ALA A 287 -31.70 76.61 111.91
CA ALA A 287 -30.93 76.24 113.11
C ALA A 287 -30.03 77.37 113.64
N GLN A 288 -29.66 78.36 112.81
CA GLN A 288 -29.01 79.59 113.26
C GLN A 288 -30.03 80.52 113.91
N HIS A 289 -31.15 80.83 113.25
CA HIS A 289 -32.22 81.66 113.82
C HIS A 289 -32.76 81.08 115.13
N GLU A 290 -32.88 79.76 115.26
CA GLU A 290 -33.28 79.10 116.51
C GLU A 290 -32.25 79.32 117.64
N ARG A 291 -30.95 79.25 117.34
CA ARG A 291 -29.88 79.62 118.29
C ARG A 291 -29.88 81.10 118.64
N ASP A 292 -30.18 81.98 117.68
CA ASP A 292 -30.31 83.42 117.90
C ASP A 292 -31.54 83.74 118.77
N VAL A 293 -32.69 83.10 118.53
CA VAL A 293 -33.89 83.20 119.39
C VAL A 293 -33.58 82.68 120.80
N GLN A 294 -32.92 81.53 120.94
CA GLN A 294 -32.50 81.02 122.25
C GLN A 294 -31.47 81.93 122.95
N ARG A 295 -30.66 82.70 122.22
CA ARG A 295 -29.76 83.72 122.79
C ARG A 295 -30.58 84.93 123.27
N LEU A 296 -31.44 85.48 122.41
CA LEU A 296 -32.31 86.61 122.71
C LEU A 296 -33.26 86.30 123.88
N MET A 297 -33.77 85.08 124.00
CA MET A 297 -34.56 84.64 125.15
C MET A 297 -33.75 84.60 126.45
N ARG A 298 -32.47 84.23 126.39
CA ARG A 298 -31.57 84.27 127.57
C ARG A 298 -31.18 85.70 127.94
N GLU A 299 -30.97 86.57 126.96
CA GLU A 299 -30.73 88.00 127.16
C GLU A 299 -31.98 88.71 127.73
N ALA A 300 -33.17 88.37 127.23
CA ALA A 300 -34.44 88.85 127.77
C ALA A 300 -34.66 88.35 129.21
N ALA A 301 -34.43 87.07 129.50
CA ALA A 301 -34.50 86.52 130.86
C ALA A 301 -33.48 87.18 131.82
N ALA A 302 -32.27 87.51 131.33
CA ALA A 302 -31.31 88.29 132.10
C ALA A 302 -31.82 89.71 132.38
N MET A 303 -32.37 90.40 131.37
CA MET A 303 -33.00 91.72 131.58
C MET A 303 -34.26 91.67 132.45
N GLU A 304 -34.97 90.53 132.52
CA GLU A 304 -36.06 90.31 133.48
C GLU A 304 -35.55 90.11 134.91
N VAL A 305 -34.40 89.43 135.09
CA VAL A 305 -33.70 89.35 136.40
C VAL A 305 -33.15 90.72 136.82
N ASP A 306 -32.57 91.49 135.91
CA ASP A 306 -32.13 92.86 136.20
C ASP A 306 -33.33 93.78 136.52
N ASN A 307 -34.47 93.62 135.81
CA ASN A 307 -35.72 94.29 136.16
C ASN A 307 -36.29 93.84 137.51
N ALA A 308 -36.17 92.56 137.87
CA ALA A 308 -36.59 92.07 139.18
C ALA A 308 -35.73 92.70 140.29
N THR A 309 -34.41 92.77 140.08
CA THR A 309 -33.44 93.40 140.99
C THR A 309 -33.65 94.92 141.10
N LEU A 310 -34.18 95.57 140.06
CA LEU A 310 -34.60 96.98 140.10
C LEU A 310 -35.99 97.17 140.75
N ARG A 311 -36.94 96.24 140.55
CA ARG A 311 -38.26 96.26 141.21
C ARG A 311 -38.17 95.99 142.71
N GLU A 312 -37.23 95.15 143.15
CA GLU A 312 -36.95 94.90 144.57
C GLU A 312 -36.51 96.17 145.33
N LYS A 313 -36.03 97.20 144.63
CA LYS A 313 -35.64 98.50 145.21
C LYS A 313 -36.74 99.57 145.22
N LEU A 314 -37.95 99.30 144.70
CA LEU A 314 -38.98 100.34 144.53
C LEU A 314 -40.39 100.00 145.04
N THR A 315 -40.58 98.96 145.86
CA THR A 315 -41.84 98.75 146.59
C THR A 315 -41.63 98.16 148.00
N MET A 316 -41.06 98.97 148.90
CA MET A 316 -41.66 99.07 150.25
C MET A 316 -42.87 100.01 150.15
N VAL A 317 -43.94 99.70 150.88
CA VAL A 317 -45.23 100.44 150.96
C VAL A 317 -46.18 100.22 149.76
N SER A 318 -47.07 99.23 149.86
CA SER A 318 -48.53 99.46 150.08
C SER A 318 -49.32 98.13 150.03
N ASP A 319 -50.35 98.00 150.87
CA ASP A 319 -51.11 96.77 151.14
C ASP A 319 -52.38 96.57 150.28
N VAL A 320 -52.75 95.29 150.06
CA VAL A 320 -54.12 94.70 149.98
C VAL A 320 -55.20 95.33 149.06
N TRP A 321 -55.77 94.56 148.10
CA TRP A 321 -57.22 94.22 147.95
C TRP A 321 -57.53 93.26 146.76
N SER A 322 -58.74 92.66 146.76
CA SER A 322 -59.24 91.41 146.13
C SER A 322 -59.62 91.34 144.62
N ALA A 323 -59.44 90.13 144.06
CA ALA A 323 -60.46 89.19 143.48
C ALA A 323 -61.24 89.40 142.14
N CYS A 324 -61.56 88.22 141.53
CA CYS A 324 -62.55 87.90 140.48
C CYS A 324 -62.21 88.35 139.02
N THR A 325 -62.49 87.61 137.93
CA THR A 325 -63.44 86.50 137.65
C THR A 325 -62.92 85.50 136.59
N SER A 326 -63.23 84.18 136.74
CA SER A 326 -63.94 83.29 135.78
C SER A 326 -63.47 83.24 134.31
N GLN A 327 -63.21 82.14 133.58
CA GLN A 327 -63.89 80.83 133.39
C GLN A 327 -63.08 80.06 132.29
N ASN A 328 -63.22 78.78 131.91
CA ASN A 328 -63.87 77.55 132.41
C ASN A 328 -63.16 76.33 131.73
N PRO A 329 -63.20 75.07 132.25
CA PRO A 329 -62.46 73.94 131.66
C PRO A 329 -63.35 72.95 130.87
N THR A 330 -62.74 71.98 130.18
CA THR A 330 -63.41 70.72 129.83
C THR A 330 -62.43 69.53 129.83
N VAL A 331 -62.87 68.43 130.44
CA VAL A 331 -62.13 67.18 130.69
C VAL A 331 -63.08 66.01 130.38
N HIS A 332 -62.59 64.91 129.78
CA HIS A 332 -62.91 63.50 130.12
C HIS A 332 -62.12 62.56 129.15
N ALA A 333 -61.40 61.48 129.53
CA ALA A 333 -61.69 60.33 130.41
C ALA A 333 -62.76 59.37 129.81
N LEU A 334 -62.71 58.03 129.86
CA LEU A 334 -61.81 56.98 130.41
C LEU A 334 -61.95 55.72 129.47
N GLN A 335 -61.51 54.46 129.68
CA GLN A 335 -60.99 53.74 130.86
C GLN A 335 -59.97 52.62 130.49
N GLN A 336 -59.38 52.07 131.56
CA GLN A 336 -58.59 50.85 131.80
C GLN A 336 -59.27 49.52 131.39
N GLY A 337 -58.56 48.39 131.59
CA GLY A 337 -59.16 47.05 131.49
C GLY A 337 -58.90 46.14 132.71
N ARG A 338 -59.27 44.87 132.51
CA ARG A 338 -58.82 43.60 133.16
C ARG A 338 -59.87 42.84 134.00
N GLN A 339 -59.81 41.50 133.85
CA GLN A 339 -60.56 40.43 134.55
C GLN A 339 -62.03 40.26 134.13
N GLY A 340 -62.55 39.06 133.84
CA GLY A 340 -61.89 37.75 133.68
C GLY A 340 -62.87 36.57 133.57
N GLN A 341 -62.35 35.42 133.13
CA GLN A 341 -62.92 34.05 133.18
C GLN A 341 -63.99 33.60 132.16
N ASN A 342 -63.67 32.45 131.53
CA ASN A 342 -64.54 31.38 131.05
C ASN A 342 -65.51 31.60 129.87
N GLU A 343 -64.99 31.48 128.63
CA GLU A 343 -65.81 31.00 127.49
C GLU A 343 -64.97 30.30 126.38
N ALA A 344 -64.02 29.45 126.78
CA ALA A 344 -63.06 28.79 125.88
C ALA A 344 -63.47 27.38 125.38
N LEU A 345 -64.77 27.09 125.25
CA LEU A 345 -65.25 25.76 124.79
C LEU A 345 -66.27 25.81 123.63
N ALA A 346 -66.72 27.00 123.20
CA ALA A 346 -67.64 27.14 122.08
C ALA A 346 -66.94 27.22 120.69
N ILE A 347 -65.74 27.80 120.63
CA ILE A 347 -65.07 28.16 119.36
C ILE A 347 -64.43 26.94 118.67
N VAL A 348 -63.93 25.96 119.44
CA VAL A 348 -63.22 24.78 118.89
C VAL A 348 -64.14 23.78 118.17
N LEU A 349 -65.46 23.87 118.39
CA LEU A 349 -66.44 23.02 117.69
C LEU A 349 -66.87 23.60 116.33
N ASP A 350 -66.77 24.92 116.14
CA ASP A 350 -67.17 25.59 114.89
C ASP A 350 -66.08 25.46 113.81
N GLU A 351 -64.80 25.59 114.19
CA GLU A 351 -63.67 25.38 113.28
C GLU A 351 -63.59 23.94 112.72
N LYS A 352 -64.08 22.95 113.48
CA LYS A 352 -64.10 21.54 113.07
C LYS A 352 -65.06 21.28 111.90
N GLU A 353 -66.24 21.87 111.89
CA GLU A 353 -67.19 21.69 110.78
C GLU A 353 -66.82 22.61 109.59
N ARG A 354 -66.20 23.77 109.82
CA ARG A 354 -65.64 24.62 108.75
C ARG A 354 -64.59 23.89 107.91
N LEU A 355 -63.63 23.23 108.54
CA LEU A 355 -62.58 22.45 107.85
C LEU A 355 -63.13 21.22 107.10
N LYS A 356 -64.26 20.67 107.57
CA LYS A 356 -64.96 19.54 106.94
C LYS A 356 -65.63 19.95 105.62
N ALA A 357 -66.19 21.17 105.57
CA ALA A 357 -66.78 21.74 104.37
C ALA A 357 -65.72 22.05 103.30
N GLU A 358 -64.55 22.57 103.68
CA GLU A 358 -63.43 22.83 102.77
C GLU A 358 -62.83 21.53 102.18
N LEU A 359 -62.81 20.44 102.96
CA LEU A 359 -62.40 19.12 102.49
C LEU A 359 -63.41 18.48 101.49
N GLY A 360 -64.70 18.85 101.58
CA GLY A 360 -65.71 18.45 100.59
C GLY A 360 -65.51 19.17 99.25
N LYS A 361 -65.32 20.50 99.31
CA LYS A 361 -65.15 21.36 98.13
C LYS A 361 -63.90 20.99 97.32
N THR A 362 -62.78 20.76 98.00
CA THR A 362 -61.52 20.32 97.37
C THR A 362 -61.62 18.93 96.72
N LYS A 363 -62.44 18.00 97.25
CA LYS A 363 -62.71 16.71 96.60
C LYS A 363 -63.52 16.85 95.32
N GLU A 364 -64.49 17.77 95.26
CA GLU A 364 -65.21 18.06 94.02
C GLU A 364 -64.33 18.74 92.97
N ASP A 365 -63.41 19.61 93.38
CA ASP A 365 -62.45 20.24 92.46
C ASP A 365 -61.45 19.22 91.89
N VAL A 366 -60.95 18.28 92.69
CA VAL A 366 -60.14 17.15 92.21
C VAL A 366 -60.93 16.24 91.27
N ALA A 367 -62.21 15.97 91.56
CA ALA A 367 -63.07 15.20 90.67
C ALA A 367 -63.36 15.93 89.33
N ARG A 368 -63.55 17.26 89.36
CA ARG A 368 -63.65 18.11 88.16
C ARG A 368 -62.38 18.05 87.31
N LEU A 369 -61.21 18.20 87.93
CA LEU A 369 -59.91 18.17 87.24
C LEU A 369 -59.62 16.78 86.63
N LEU A 370 -59.88 15.69 87.36
CA LEU A 370 -59.76 14.34 86.82
C LEU A 370 -60.71 14.09 85.64
N ALA A 371 -61.95 14.60 85.71
CA ALA A 371 -62.91 14.55 84.60
C ALA A 371 -62.58 15.50 83.43
N GLN A 372 -61.59 16.38 83.59
CA GLN A 372 -61.06 17.25 82.55
C GLN A 372 -59.87 16.57 81.84
N VAL A 373 -58.98 15.92 82.61
CA VAL A 373 -57.88 15.07 82.10
C VAL A 373 -58.41 13.80 81.41
N ALA A 374 -59.51 13.20 81.88
CA ALA A 374 -60.14 12.07 81.21
C ALA A 374 -60.86 12.44 79.89
N ARG A 375 -61.05 13.73 79.60
CA ARG A 375 -61.67 14.23 78.36
C ARG A 375 -60.67 14.78 77.34
N THR A 376 -59.40 14.91 77.71
CA THR A 376 -58.32 15.07 76.72
C THR A 376 -58.04 13.72 76.06
N ALA A 377 -58.79 13.42 75.00
CA ALA A 377 -58.30 12.58 73.91
C ALA A 377 -56.90 13.09 73.47
N PRO A 378 -56.01 12.24 72.91
CA PRO A 378 -54.69 12.68 72.48
C PRO A 378 -54.86 13.90 71.56
N SER A 379 -54.24 15.03 71.91
CA SER A 379 -54.45 16.26 71.16
C SER A 379 -54.02 16.07 69.71
N GLY A 380 -54.61 16.86 68.80
CA GLY A 380 -54.21 16.84 67.39
C GLY A 380 -52.70 17.02 67.20
N ASP A 381 -52.04 17.70 68.13
CA ASP A 381 -50.60 17.91 68.17
C ASP A 381 -49.81 16.61 68.42
N VAL A 382 -50.30 15.70 69.28
CA VAL A 382 -49.60 14.42 69.53
C VAL A 382 -49.67 13.50 68.30
N VAL A 383 -50.83 13.45 67.65
CA VAL A 383 -51.01 12.70 66.39
C VAL A 383 -50.25 13.37 65.25
N GLY A 384 -50.21 14.70 65.21
CA GLY A 384 -49.40 15.49 64.28
C GLY A 384 -47.91 15.23 64.43
N LEU A 385 -47.40 15.22 65.67
CA LEU A 385 -45.99 14.91 65.99
C LEU A 385 -45.64 13.46 65.66
N GLN A 386 -46.52 12.48 65.95
CA GLN A 386 -46.31 11.09 65.50
C GLN A 386 -46.28 10.97 63.98
N THR A 387 -47.14 11.71 63.27
CA THR A 387 -47.17 11.73 61.79
C THR A 387 -45.91 12.40 61.21
N GLN A 388 -45.45 13.51 61.80
CA GLN A 388 -44.17 14.13 61.46
C GLN A 388 -42.99 13.19 61.72
N LEU A 389 -42.96 12.50 62.86
CA LEU A 389 -41.88 11.56 63.19
C LEU A 389 -41.85 10.38 62.21
N ALA A 390 -43.00 9.83 61.86
CA ALA A 390 -43.12 8.78 60.83
C ALA A 390 -42.68 9.28 59.44
N SER A 391 -43.06 10.50 59.06
CA SER A 391 -42.62 11.15 57.82
C SER A 391 -41.09 11.34 57.79
N MET A 392 -40.50 11.82 58.89
CA MET A 392 -39.05 12.01 59.03
C MET A 392 -38.28 10.67 59.03
N LEU A 393 -38.85 9.61 59.62
CA LEU A 393 -38.28 8.27 59.57
C LEU A 393 -38.32 7.68 58.15
N ASN A 394 -39.42 7.85 57.42
CA ASN A 394 -39.48 7.47 56.01
C ASN A 394 -38.47 8.27 55.17
N LYS A 395 -38.37 9.59 55.39
CA LYS A 395 -37.38 10.46 54.71
C LYS A 395 -35.93 10.02 54.99
N LYS A 396 -35.63 9.65 56.23
CA LYS A 396 -34.33 9.07 56.62
C LYS A 396 -34.06 7.75 55.87
N ASN A 397 -35.05 6.88 55.76
CA ASN A 397 -34.90 5.59 55.08
C ASN A 397 -34.73 5.76 53.56
N GLU A 398 -35.45 6.70 52.93
CA GLU A 398 -35.25 7.11 51.53
C GLU A 398 -33.81 7.61 51.30
N LEU A 399 -33.30 8.49 52.18
CA LEU A 399 -31.94 9.03 52.09
C LEU A 399 -30.85 7.96 52.32
N LEU A 400 -31.08 6.99 53.20
CA LEU A 400 -30.21 5.82 53.38
C LEU A 400 -30.14 4.97 52.10
N LEU A 401 -31.30 4.66 51.51
CA LEU A 401 -31.38 3.89 50.26
C LEU A 401 -30.66 4.62 49.11
N MET A 402 -30.87 5.93 49.00
CA MET A 402 -30.25 6.77 47.97
C MET A 402 -28.73 6.90 48.17
N MET A 403 -28.25 6.96 49.42
CA MET A 403 -26.83 6.93 49.73
C MET A 403 -26.20 5.57 49.35
N ASP A 404 -26.84 4.46 49.67
CA ASP A 404 -26.31 3.13 49.34
C ASP A 404 -26.34 2.86 47.83
N GLN A 405 -27.35 3.38 47.11
CA GLN A 405 -27.35 3.38 45.65
C GLN A 405 -26.21 4.23 45.06
N MET A 406 -25.99 5.46 45.55
CA MET A 406 -24.85 6.27 45.09
C MET A 406 -23.48 5.63 45.40
N LYS A 407 -23.35 4.85 46.50
CA LYS A 407 -22.13 4.06 46.75
C LYS A 407 -21.96 2.94 45.73
N ALA A 408 -23.03 2.23 45.37
CA ALA A 408 -22.97 1.19 44.34
C ALA A 408 -22.58 1.79 42.98
N GLU A 409 -23.19 2.92 42.60
CA GLU A 409 -22.85 3.67 41.38
C GLU A 409 -21.37 4.12 41.40
N LEU A 410 -20.88 4.70 42.51
CA LEU A 410 -19.48 5.07 42.69
C LEU A 410 -18.52 3.87 42.52
N MET A 411 -18.87 2.70 43.07
CA MET A 411 -18.09 1.47 42.89
C MET A 411 -18.07 1.00 41.43
N THR A 412 -19.22 1.01 40.74
CA THR A 412 -19.27 0.65 39.31
C THR A 412 -18.44 1.60 38.45
N LEU A 413 -18.52 2.92 38.71
CA LEU A 413 -17.73 3.94 38.01
C LEU A 413 -16.23 3.78 38.27
N THR A 414 -15.84 3.47 39.51
CA THR A 414 -14.43 3.18 39.87
C THR A 414 -13.91 1.95 39.13
N THR A 415 -14.75 0.93 38.95
CA THR A 415 -14.42 -0.30 38.21
C THR A 415 -14.30 -0.02 36.72
N SER A 416 -15.21 0.78 36.15
CA SER A 416 -15.15 1.23 34.75
C SER A 416 -13.90 2.07 34.47
N HIS A 417 -13.57 3.02 35.37
CA HIS A 417 -12.36 3.84 35.26
C HIS A 417 -11.07 3.00 35.32
N THR A 418 -11.01 2.00 36.20
CA THR A 418 -9.84 1.10 36.27
C THR A 418 -9.72 0.20 35.04
N MET A 419 -10.82 -0.29 34.48
CA MET A 419 -10.81 -1.01 33.19
C MET A 419 -10.34 -0.11 32.04
N LEU A 420 -10.86 1.13 31.94
CA LEU A 420 -10.44 2.10 30.92
C LEU A 420 -8.95 2.44 31.03
N ARG A 421 -8.42 2.58 32.24
CA ARG A 421 -6.98 2.80 32.46
C ARG A 421 -6.15 1.61 31.97
N ILE A 422 -6.53 0.37 32.32
CA ILE A 422 -5.84 -0.84 31.83
C ILE A 422 -5.89 -0.93 30.29
N ALA A 423 -7.02 -0.58 29.67
CA ALA A 423 -7.14 -0.54 28.22
C ALA A 423 -6.25 0.54 27.59
N HIS A 424 -6.15 1.73 28.22
CA HIS A 424 -5.26 2.81 27.79
C HIS A 424 -3.78 2.42 27.90
N ASP A 425 -3.36 1.85 29.04
CA ASP A 425 -1.99 1.36 29.25
C ASP A 425 -1.63 0.27 28.21
N THR A 426 -2.57 -0.64 27.91
CA THR A 426 -2.43 -1.67 26.88
C THR A 426 -2.29 -1.08 25.47
N LEU A 427 -3.05 0.00 25.16
CA LEU A 427 -2.95 0.69 23.88
C LEU A 427 -1.60 1.42 23.74
N LEU A 428 -1.14 2.12 24.78
CA LEU A 428 0.19 2.75 24.79
C LEU A 428 1.31 1.73 24.56
N GLN A 429 1.24 0.56 25.21
CA GLN A 429 2.24 -0.50 25.03
C GLN A 429 2.21 -1.08 23.61
N ARG A 430 1.03 -1.17 22.97
CA ARG A 430 0.90 -1.56 21.56
C ARG A 430 1.42 -0.48 20.59
N CYS A 431 1.20 0.80 20.88
CA CYS A 431 1.76 1.89 20.09
C CYS A 431 3.29 1.89 20.14
N ALA A 432 3.88 1.77 21.33
CA ALA A 432 5.34 1.70 21.50
C ALA A 432 5.96 0.50 20.75
N ALA A 433 5.32 -0.67 20.78
CA ALA A 433 5.79 -1.84 20.02
C ALA A 433 5.64 -1.66 18.49
N LEU A 434 4.60 -0.94 18.04
CA LEU A 434 4.45 -0.59 16.62
C LEU A 434 5.47 0.47 16.17
N GLU A 435 5.80 1.43 17.04
CA GLU A 435 6.87 2.40 16.80
C GLU A 435 8.23 1.70 16.72
N GLU A 436 8.54 0.76 17.60
CA GLU A 436 9.79 -0.03 17.54
C GLU A 436 9.92 -0.81 16.22
N VAL A 437 8.83 -1.43 15.73
CA VAL A 437 8.82 -2.14 14.44
C VAL A 437 8.82 -1.20 13.24
N ALA A 438 8.14 -0.05 13.31
CA ALA A 438 8.13 0.94 12.23
C ALA A 438 9.45 1.71 12.11
N MET A 439 10.19 1.81 13.22
CA MET A 439 11.51 2.45 13.29
C MET A 439 12.68 1.46 13.08
N ASP A 440 12.41 0.16 12.88
CA ASP A 440 13.45 -0.80 12.45
C ASP A 440 14.04 -0.34 11.11
N PRO A 441 15.34 0.01 11.05
CA PRO A 441 15.99 0.44 9.82
C PRO A 441 15.85 -0.58 8.68
N SER A 442 15.75 -1.87 9.01
CA SER A 442 15.56 -2.96 8.05
C SER A 442 14.21 -2.85 7.33
N VAL A 443 13.14 -2.55 8.07
CA VAL A 443 11.79 -2.37 7.54
C VAL A 443 11.70 -1.09 6.72
N ILE A 444 12.29 0.00 7.19
CA ILE A 444 12.36 1.27 6.45
C ILE A 444 13.10 1.10 5.12
N ILE A 445 14.26 0.40 5.12
CA ILE A 445 15.03 0.11 3.90
C ILE A 445 14.22 -0.76 2.93
N MET A 446 13.55 -1.81 3.41
CA MET A 446 12.70 -2.66 2.54
C MET A 446 11.52 -1.88 1.93
N LEU A 447 10.85 -1.03 2.72
CA LEU A 447 9.75 -0.20 2.22
C LEU A 447 10.25 0.85 1.21
N LYS A 448 11.41 1.46 1.45
CA LYS A 448 12.01 2.41 0.50
C LYS A 448 12.46 1.71 -0.79
N GLN A 449 12.98 0.49 -0.73
CA GLN A 449 13.32 -0.29 -1.92
C GLN A 449 12.05 -0.66 -2.72
N ALA A 450 11.02 -1.20 -2.05
CA ALA A 450 9.76 -1.55 -2.70
C ALA A 450 9.07 -0.33 -3.34
N GLN A 451 9.22 0.86 -2.75
CA GLN A 451 8.76 2.11 -3.34
C GLN A 451 9.55 2.47 -4.62
N LEU A 452 10.89 2.37 -4.61
CA LEU A 452 11.71 2.62 -5.78
C LEU A 452 11.37 1.65 -6.92
N ASP A 453 11.19 0.36 -6.61
CA ASP A 453 10.81 -0.67 -7.57
C ASP A 453 9.41 -0.40 -8.16
N LEU A 454 8.45 0.03 -7.33
CA LEU A 454 7.11 0.44 -7.79
C LEU A 454 7.18 1.67 -8.70
N LYS A 455 8.01 2.65 -8.36
CA LYS A 455 8.19 3.88 -9.15
C LYS A 455 8.77 3.57 -10.53
N ASP A 456 9.86 2.81 -10.59
CA ASP A 456 10.48 2.34 -11.83
C ASP A 456 9.50 1.54 -12.70
N ALA A 457 8.65 0.69 -12.10
CA ALA A 457 7.60 -0.02 -12.81
C ALA A 457 6.51 0.90 -13.38
N VAL A 458 6.06 1.92 -12.62
CA VAL A 458 5.08 2.91 -13.08
C VAL A 458 5.67 3.79 -14.18
N ASP A 459 6.90 4.27 -14.04
CA ASP A 459 7.58 5.11 -15.03
C ASP A 459 7.73 4.38 -16.38
N LYS A 460 8.08 3.08 -16.36
CA LYS A 460 8.12 2.22 -17.56
C LYS A 460 6.75 2.04 -18.22
N LEU A 461 5.67 1.94 -17.44
CA LEU A 461 4.31 1.85 -17.97
C LEU A 461 3.86 3.19 -18.59
N VAL A 462 4.24 4.32 -17.98
CA VAL A 462 3.99 5.66 -18.53
C VAL A 462 4.74 5.83 -19.84
N GLU A 463 6.03 5.51 -19.91
CA GLU A 463 6.82 5.57 -21.15
C GLU A 463 6.22 4.69 -22.26
N ALA A 464 5.83 3.46 -21.94
CA ALA A 464 5.19 2.55 -22.88
C ALA A 464 3.86 3.09 -23.41
N GLU A 465 2.98 3.59 -22.53
CA GLU A 465 1.68 4.15 -22.94
C GLU A 465 1.86 5.43 -23.77
N THR A 466 2.75 6.35 -23.37
CA THR A 466 3.11 7.55 -24.14
C THR A 466 3.67 7.22 -25.53
N SER A 467 4.50 6.18 -25.66
CA SER A 467 5.00 5.73 -26.97
C SER A 467 3.86 5.27 -27.91
N SER A 468 2.79 4.71 -27.34
CA SER A 468 1.62 4.22 -28.08
C SER A 468 0.58 5.30 -28.41
N GLU A 469 0.68 6.49 -27.80
CA GLU A 469 -0.28 7.60 -27.96
C GLU A 469 -0.46 8.04 -29.42
N THR A 470 0.62 7.97 -30.21
CA THR A 470 0.62 8.30 -31.64
C THR A 470 -0.36 7.45 -32.46
N ALA A 471 -0.59 6.19 -32.08
CA ALA A 471 -1.54 5.30 -32.75
C ALA A 471 -3.01 5.68 -32.51
N PHE A 472 -3.29 6.46 -31.46
CA PHE A 472 -4.64 6.91 -31.09
C PHE A 472 -4.88 8.39 -31.38
N THR A 473 -3.92 9.08 -32.00
CA THR A 473 -3.94 10.53 -32.22
C THR A 473 -4.49 10.90 -33.60
N CYS A 474 -5.47 11.79 -33.64
CA CYS A 474 -5.99 12.39 -34.87
C CYS A 474 -5.04 13.45 -35.41
N LEU A 475 -4.45 13.18 -36.59
CA LEU A 475 -3.46 14.07 -37.24
C LEU A 475 -3.99 15.47 -37.61
N LYS A 476 -5.30 15.72 -37.58
CA LYS A 476 -5.87 17.06 -37.80
C LYS A 476 -5.97 17.91 -36.53
N CYS A 477 -6.27 17.33 -35.36
CA CYS A 477 -6.39 18.08 -34.12
C CYS A 477 -5.26 17.83 -33.12
N MET A 478 -4.36 16.88 -33.41
CA MET A 478 -3.28 16.42 -32.52
C MET A 478 -3.82 16.08 -31.13
N SER A 479 -4.88 15.29 -31.09
CA SER A 479 -5.52 14.81 -29.86
C SER A 479 -6.08 13.41 -30.08
N ILE A 480 -6.34 12.68 -29.00
CA ILE A 480 -6.92 11.33 -29.05
C ILE A 480 -8.23 11.31 -29.85
N PHE A 481 -8.45 10.25 -30.63
CA PHE A 481 -9.63 10.09 -31.47
C PHE A 481 -10.95 10.16 -30.71
N VAL A 482 -11.79 11.13 -31.09
CA VAL A 482 -13.20 11.25 -30.65
C VAL A 482 -14.08 10.97 -31.87
N ARG A 483 -14.81 9.84 -31.83
CA ARG A 483 -15.57 9.29 -32.98
C ARG A 483 -14.69 9.22 -34.25
N PRO A 484 -13.67 8.33 -34.29
CA PRO A 484 -12.82 8.17 -35.46
C PRO A 484 -13.61 7.71 -36.70
N VAL A 485 -13.34 8.36 -37.82
CA VAL A 485 -13.86 8.06 -39.16
C VAL A 485 -12.69 7.87 -40.11
N THR A 486 -12.65 6.71 -40.75
CA THR A 486 -11.62 6.30 -41.71
C THR A 486 -12.08 6.61 -43.15
N LEU A 487 -11.20 7.23 -43.93
CA LEU A 487 -11.40 7.50 -45.35
C LEU A 487 -11.13 6.21 -46.16
N THR A 488 -12.14 5.64 -46.82
CA THR A 488 -11.99 4.33 -47.47
C THR A 488 -11.03 4.34 -48.66
N GLY A 489 -10.81 5.50 -49.30
CA GLY A 489 -9.88 5.63 -50.42
C GLY A 489 -8.40 5.53 -50.02
N CYS A 490 -8.04 5.81 -48.77
CA CYS A 490 -6.63 5.91 -48.34
C CYS A 490 -6.32 5.37 -46.93
N GLY A 491 -7.28 4.89 -46.15
CA GLY A 491 -7.07 4.32 -44.81
C GLY A 491 -6.78 5.32 -43.68
N HIS A 492 -6.44 6.58 -44.01
CA HIS A 492 -6.26 7.64 -43.01
C HIS A 492 -7.54 7.90 -42.19
N THR A 493 -7.37 8.10 -40.89
CA THR A 493 -8.46 8.22 -39.93
C THR A 493 -8.39 9.55 -39.18
N TYR A 494 -9.55 10.18 -38.98
CA TYR A 494 -9.70 11.49 -38.36
C TYR A 494 -10.90 11.48 -37.41
N CYS A 495 -10.96 12.38 -36.43
CA CYS A 495 -12.20 12.59 -35.67
C CYS A 495 -13.34 13.02 -36.62
N GLU A 496 -14.57 12.58 -36.36
CA GLU A 496 -15.74 12.93 -37.17
C GLU A 496 -15.91 14.46 -37.28
N SER A 497 -15.76 15.18 -36.18
CA SER A 497 -15.77 16.65 -36.14
C SER A 497 -14.66 17.27 -36.99
N CYS A 498 -13.48 16.65 -37.02
CA CYS A 498 -12.35 17.10 -37.82
C CYS A 498 -12.62 17.00 -39.33
N LEU A 499 -13.34 15.98 -39.80
CA LEU A 499 -13.76 15.87 -41.20
C LEU A 499 -14.86 16.89 -41.55
N HIS A 500 -15.85 17.07 -40.68
CA HIS A 500 -16.95 18.03 -40.89
C HIS A 500 -16.44 19.47 -41.03
N SER A 501 -15.51 19.91 -40.18
CA SER A 501 -14.84 21.22 -40.27
C SER A 501 -13.85 21.36 -41.45
N SER A 502 -13.89 20.44 -42.43
CA SER A 502 -13.07 20.48 -43.65
C SER A 502 -13.90 20.45 -44.95
N ARG A 503 -15.23 20.52 -44.87
CA ARG A 503 -16.09 20.69 -46.04
C ARG A 503 -15.87 22.07 -46.68
N GLY A 504 -15.18 22.09 -47.81
CA GLY A 504 -15.41 23.11 -48.84
C GLY A 504 -16.79 22.89 -49.49
N ASN A 505 -17.19 23.75 -50.42
CA ASN A 505 -18.51 23.74 -51.08
C ASN A 505 -18.79 22.52 -52.00
N GLY A 506 -18.07 21.41 -51.85
CA GLY A 506 -18.19 20.18 -52.65
C GLY A 506 -18.62 18.96 -51.83
N VAL A 507 -19.11 17.93 -52.53
CA VAL A 507 -19.69 16.72 -51.93
C VAL A 507 -18.61 15.65 -51.65
N GLY A 508 -17.63 15.97 -50.79
CA GLY A 508 -16.56 15.03 -50.42
C GLY A 508 -15.49 15.62 -49.50
N HIS A 509 -14.50 14.80 -49.16
CA HIS A 509 -13.40 15.13 -48.26
C HIS A 509 -12.05 14.75 -48.88
N THR A 510 -11.10 15.68 -48.91
CA THR A 510 -9.72 15.41 -49.32
C THR A 510 -8.87 15.07 -48.09
N CYS A 511 -8.16 13.94 -48.12
CA CYS A 511 -7.23 13.54 -47.09
C CYS A 511 -6.08 14.56 -46.96
N LYS A 512 -5.68 14.88 -45.72
CA LYS A 512 -4.58 15.82 -45.47
C LYS A 512 -3.20 15.16 -45.51
N GLU A 513 -3.10 13.85 -45.28
CA GLU A 513 -1.82 13.14 -45.32
C GLU A 513 -1.37 12.83 -46.76
N CYS A 514 -2.28 12.34 -47.62
CA CYS A 514 -1.94 11.87 -48.96
C CYS A 514 -2.61 12.65 -50.11
N GLY A 515 -3.52 13.57 -49.83
CA GLY A 515 -4.24 14.34 -50.87
C GLY A 515 -5.35 13.57 -51.61
N GLU A 516 -5.57 12.30 -51.29
CA GLU A 516 -6.60 11.46 -51.92
C GLU A 516 -8.02 11.98 -51.63
N TRP A 517 -8.93 11.93 -52.62
CA TRP A 517 -10.30 12.39 -52.46
C TRP A 517 -11.24 11.22 -52.13
N SER A 518 -12.03 11.38 -51.07
CA SER A 518 -13.11 10.46 -50.70
C SER A 518 -14.46 11.13 -50.85
N SER A 519 -15.42 10.44 -51.45
CA SER A 519 -16.83 10.85 -51.43
C SER A 519 -17.40 10.80 -50.01
N THR A 520 -18.56 11.42 -49.79
CA THR A 520 -19.28 11.29 -48.50
C THR A 520 -19.68 9.85 -48.17
N ASP A 521 -19.85 9.00 -49.18
CA ASP A 521 -20.17 7.58 -49.01
C ASP A 521 -18.90 6.73 -48.75
N GLY A 522 -17.71 7.29 -48.97
CA GLY A 522 -16.40 6.71 -48.66
C GLY A 522 -15.93 6.96 -47.23
N LEU A 523 -16.87 7.16 -46.29
CA LEU A 523 -16.60 7.42 -44.87
C LEU A 523 -17.00 6.20 -44.02
N PHE A 524 -16.03 5.59 -43.35
CA PHE A 524 -16.26 4.45 -42.46
C PHE A 524 -16.11 4.85 -40.99
N ALA A 525 -17.17 4.74 -40.19
CA ALA A 525 -17.12 4.98 -38.75
C ALA A 525 -16.35 3.84 -38.04
N ASN A 526 -15.16 4.15 -37.52
CA ASN A 526 -14.23 3.17 -36.99
C ASN A 526 -14.48 2.88 -35.51
N ASN A 527 -15.59 2.21 -35.22
CA ASN A 527 -16.01 1.89 -33.85
C ASN A 527 -14.97 1.05 -33.07
N ALA A 528 -14.15 0.25 -33.76
CA ALA A 528 -13.07 -0.51 -33.13
C ALA A 528 -11.96 0.42 -32.61
N LEU A 529 -11.53 1.40 -33.41
CA LEU A 529 -10.56 2.41 -32.96
C LEU A 529 -11.16 3.33 -31.88
N ALA A 530 -12.47 3.57 -31.90
CA ALA A 530 -13.16 4.33 -30.85
C ALA A 530 -13.08 3.63 -29.48
N ASP A 531 -13.30 2.31 -29.44
CA ASP A 531 -13.17 1.51 -28.22
C ASP A 531 -11.71 1.35 -27.76
N LEU A 532 -10.75 1.22 -28.69
CA LEU A 532 -9.34 1.20 -28.32
C LEU A 532 -8.85 2.55 -27.77
N ALA A 533 -9.31 3.67 -28.36
CA ALA A 533 -9.00 5.02 -27.89
C ALA A 533 -9.63 5.32 -26.51
N SER A 534 -10.86 4.86 -26.24
CA SER A 534 -11.48 5.03 -24.92
C SER A 534 -10.74 4.24 -23.83
N ARG A 535 -10.31 3.01 -24.14
CA ARG A 535 -9.46 2.19 -23.25
C ARG A 535 -8.08 2.82 -23.03
N PHE A 536 -7.49 3.43 -24.06
CA PHE A 536 -6.24 4.20 -23.94
C PHE A 536 -6.40 5.36 -22.94
N VAL A 537 -7.44 6.19 -23.09
CA VAL A 537 -7.71 7.30 -22.17
C VAL A 537 -7.91 6.80 -20.73
N PHE A 538 -8.62 5.68 -20.54
CA PHE A 538 -8.79 5.08 -19.21
C PHE A 538 -7.47 4.59 -18.60
N ARG A 539 -6.58 3.97 -19.39
CA ARG A 539 -5.23 3.59 -18.93
C ARG A 539 -4.40 4.82 -18.56
N GLN A 540 -4.40 5.87 -19.39
CA GLN A 540 -3.69 7.12 -19.14
C GLN A 540 -4.16 7.79 -17.84
N GLN A 541 -5.47 7.82 -17.58
CA GLN A 541 -6.03 8.29 -16.30
C GLN A 541 -5.58 7.43 -15.12
N THR A 542 -5.62 6.10 -15.26
CA THR A 542 -5.19 5.17 -14.21
C THR A 542 -3.70 5.32 -13.88
N LEU A 543 -2.85 5.46 -14.89
CA LEU A 543 -1.42 5.73 -14.73
C LEU A 543 -1.18 7.09 -14.05
N SER A 544 -1.90 8.15 -14.44
CA SER A 544 -1.81 9.45 -13.77
C SER A 544 -2.15 9.37 -12.27
N CYS A 545 -3.14 8.55 -11.88
CA CYS A 545 -3.44 8.30 -10.47
C CYS A 545 -2.31 7.54 -9.76
N LEU A 546 -1.72 6.51 -10.41
CA LEU A 546 -0.60 5.75 -9.85
C LEU A 546 0.66 6.62 -9.68
N THR A 547 0.99 7.48 -10.64
CA THR A 547 2.08 8.47 -10.52
C THR A 547 1.86 9.41 -9.33
N GLY A 548 0.62 9.86 -9.11
CA GLY A 548 0.25 10.66 -7.93
C GLY A 548 0.42 9.91 -6.60
N VAL A 549 0.14 8.61 -6.57
CA VAL A 549 0.41 7.75 -5.41
C VAL A 549 1.92 7.61 -5.18
N CYS A 550 2.71 7.35 -6.22
CA CYS A 550 4.17 7.28 -6.11
C CYS A 550 4.77 8.58 -5.55
N GLN A 551 4.30 9.74 -6.02
CA GLN A 551 4.73 11.05 -5.50
C GLN A 551 4.34 11.24 -4.03
N SER A 552 3.11 10.86 -3.65
CA SER A 552 2.65 10.96 -2.25
C SER A 552 3.50 10.12 -1.29
N ILE A 553 3.98 8.96 -1.75
CA ILE A 553 4.88 8.11 -0.96
C ILE A 553 6.31 8.68 -0.94
N ASP A 554 6.79 9.27 -2.04
CA ASP A 554 8.07 9.99 -2.05
C ASP A 554 8.07 11.14 -1.03
N ASP A 555 7.01 11.95 -1.02
CA ASP A 555 6.86 13.07 -0.08
C ASP A 555 6.78 12.59 1.38
N ALA A 556 6.12 11.45 1.63
CA ALA A 556 6.06 10.82 2.96
C ALA A 556 7.45 10.35 3.46
N PHE A 557 8.32 9.87 2.56
CA PHE A 557 9.71 9.53 2.90
C PHE A 557 10.65 10.75 2.94
N ALA A 558 10.31 11.84 2.25
CA ALA A 558 11.11 13.07 2.21
C ALA A 558 10.82 14.03 3.37
N THR A 559 9.65 13.91 4.00
CA THR A 559 9.26 14.73 5.16
C THR A 559 10.17 14.37 6.35
N PRO A 560 10.98 15.30 6.88
CA PRO A 560 11.78 15.02 8.07
C PRO A 560 10.84 14.78 9.25
N LEU A 561 11.07 13.69 9.99
CA LEU A 561 10.43 13.44 11.28
C LEU A 561 10.64 14.68 12.16
N VAL A 562 9.54 15.37 12.48
CA VAL A 562 9.56 16.53 13.39
C VAL A 562 9.92 16.00 14.77
N ALA A 563 11.08 16.44 15.26
CA ALA A 563 11.67 16.06 16.55
C ALA A 563 10.99 16.76 17.74
#